data_AF-A0A973TMT0-F1
#
_entry.id   AF-A0A973TMT0-F1
#
_cell.length_a   1.000
_cell.length_b   1.000
_cell.length_c   1.000
_cell.angle_alpha   90.00
_cell.angle_beta   90.00
_cell.angle_gamma   90.00
#
_symmetry.space_group_name_H-M   'P 1'
#
loop_
_entity.id
_entity.type
_entity.pdbx_description
1 polymer ?
#
loop_
_entity_poly.entity_id
_entity_poly.type
_entity_poly.pdbx_seq_one_letter_code
_entity_poly.pdbx_strand_id
1 'polypeptide(L)' 'MGGFSLWHWLIVLVIVVLVFGTKRLGNVGKDLGEAVKGFKKGMSDEDKPAARLPDANREEQDIRDRERREQEQRNEPPR' A
#
# COMPACT_ATOMS: atom_id res chain seq x y z
N MET A 1 28.95 -13.18 27.79
CA MET A 1 28.72 -13.86 26.49
C MET A 1 27.91 -12.91 25.63
N GLY A 2 28.60 -11.91 25.08
CA GLY A 2 28.02 -10.76 24.39
C GLY A 2 27.44 -11.21 23.06
N GLY A 3 26.11 -11.28 23.03
CA GLY A 3 25.33 -11.71 21.88
C GLY A 3 25.74 -10.98 20.61
N PHE A 4 25.90 -11.78 19.56
CA PHE A 4 25.89 -11.41 18.15
C PHE A 4 25.69 -9.91 17.90
N SER A 5 26.83 -9.21 17.77
CA SER A 5 26.90 -7.79 17.44
C SER A 5 25.94 -7.47 16.30
N LEU A 6 25.28 -6.30 16.35
CA LEU A 6 24.36 -5.82 15.31
C LEU A 6 24.98 -5.92 13.90
N TRP A 7 26.30 -5.83 13.82
CA TRP A 7 27.12 -6.03 12.62
C TRP A 7 27.03 -7.44 12.02
N HIS A 8 26.92 -8.48 12.84
CA HIS A 8 26.73 -9.85 12.38
C HIS A 8 25.39 -10.02 11.66
N TRP A 9 24.31 -9.45 12.22
CA TRP A 9 22.99 -9.50 11.58
C TRP A 9 22.96 -8.83 10.21
N LEU A 10 23.71 -7.73 10.04
CA LEU A 10 23.82 -7.04 8.77
C LEU A 10 24.53 -7.90 7.71
N ILE A 11 25.62 -8.59 8.10
CA ILE A 11 26.34 -9.52 7.22
C ILE A 11 25.46 -10.72 6.85
N VAL A 12 24.74 -11.31 7.81
CA VAL A 12 23.83 -12.43 7.57
C VAL A 12 22.72 -12.03 6.60
N LEU A 13 22.13 -10.83 6.77
CA LEU A 13 21.10 -10.32 5.87
C LEU A 13 21.60 -10.20 4.42
N VAL A 14 22.82 -9.70 4.22
CA VAL A 14 23.45 -9.64 2.90
C VAL A 14 23.61 -11.03 2.29
N ILE A 15 24.09 -12.01 3.06
CA ILE A 15 24.26 -13.39 2.57
C ILE A 15 22.91 -14.01 2.18
N VAL A 16 21.86 -13.81 2.99
CA VAL A 16 20.52 -14.30 2.66
C VAL A 16 20.02 -13.70 1.35
N VAL A 17 20.18 -12.38 1.16
CA VAL A 17 19.80 -11.72 -0.10
C VAL A 17 20.60 -12.26 -1.29
N LEU A 18 21.89 -12.56 -1.13
CA LEU A 18 22.72 -13.13 -2.21
C LEU A 18 22.31 -14.56 -2.56
N VAL A 19 21.99 -15.40 -1.57
CA VAL A 19 21.58 -16.80 -1.78
C VAL A 19 20.20 -16.88 -2.43
N PHE A 20 19.22 -16.11 -1.94
CA PHE A 20 17.87 -16.11 -2.48
C PHE A 20 17.76 -15.27 -3.76
N GLY A 21 18.65 -14.30 -3.96
CA GLY A 21 18.59 -13.30 -5.02
C GLY A 21 17.49 -12.26 -4.79
N THR A 22 17.73 -11.03 -5.26
CA THR A 22 16.78 -9.91 -5.13
C THR A 22 15.45 -10.16 -5.85
N LYS A 23 15.44 -11.01 -6.88
CA LYS A 23 14.24 -11.31 -7.68
C LYS A 23 13.22 -12.19 -6.95
N ARG A 24 13.68 -13.18 -6.16
CA ARG A 24 12.78 -14.03 -5.34
C ARG A 24 12.34 -13.28 -4.09
N LEU A 25 13.25 -12.58 -3.43
CA LEU A 25 12.96 -11.80 -2.23
C LEU A 25 12.05 -10.61 -2.54
N GLY A 26 12.15 -10.02 -3.74
CA GLY A 26 11.28 -8.93 -4.19
C GLY A 26 9.84 -9.36 -4.41
N ASN A 27 9.59 -10.50 -5.08
CA ASN A 27 8.22 -10.99 -5.28
C ASN A 27 7.55 -11.37 -3.96
N VAL A 28 8.22 -12.19 -3.13
CA VAL A 28 7.67 -12.63 -1.84
C VAL A 28 7.60 -11.47 -0.84
N GLY A 29 8.58 -10.58 -0.86
CA GLY A 29 8.61 -9.38 -0.02
C GLY A 29 7.56 -8.35 -0.42
N LYS A 30 7.13 -8.29 -1.68
CA LYS A 30 6.02 -7.44 -2.12
C LYS A 30 4.70 -7.94 -1.53
N ASP A 31 4.41 -9.23 -1.66
CA ASP A 31 3.17 -9.82 -1.15
C ASP A 31 3.08 -9.74 0.38
N LEU A 32 4.18 -10.07 1.07
CA LEU A 32 4.28 -9.91 2.53
C LEU A 32 4.26 -8.43 2.95
N GLY A 33 4.93 -7.57 2.19
CA GLY A 33 4.98 -6.13 2.46
C GLY A 33 3.61 -5.47 2.33
N GLU A 34 2.78 -5.92 1.39
CA GLU A 34 1.42 -5.43 1.21
C GLU A 34 0.51 -5.84 2.38
N ALA A 35 0.62 -7.08 2.85
CA ALA A 35 -0.09 -7.57 4.04
C ALA A 35 0.31 -6.80 5.30
N VAL A 36 1.62 -6.59 5.51
CA VAL A 36 2.14 -5.82 6.66
C VAL A 36 1.77 -4.34 6.57
N LYS A 37 1.70 -3.76 5.36
CA LYS A 37 1.24 -2.38 5.15
C LYS A 37 -0.23 -2.20 5.52
N GLY A 38 -1.08 -3.16 5.19
CA GLY A 38 -2.49 -3.20 5.62
C GLY A 38 -2.63 -3.31 7.13
N PHE A 39 -1.85 -4.20 7.76
CA PHE A 39 -1.83 -4.38 9.21
C PHE A 39 -1.38 -3.12 9.95
N LYS A 40 -0.24 -2.52 9.54
CA LYS A 40 0.25 -1.27 10.14
C LYS A 40 -0.76 -0.14 10.01
N LYS A 41 -1.42 -0.05 8.85
CA LYS A 41 -2.40 0.98 8.57
C LYS A 41 -3.67 0.79 9.39
N GLY A 42 -4.21 -0.43 9.50
CA GLY A 42 -5.34 -0.72 10.39
C GLY A 42 -5.03 -0.40 11.84
N MET A 43 -3.85 -0.80 12.32
CA MET A 43 -3.41 -0.52 13.69
C MET A 43 -3.09 0.96 13.93
N SER A 44 -2.75 1.73 12.90
CA SER A 44 -2.57 3.19 13.00
C SER A 44 -3.89 3.96 12.86
N ASP A 45 -4.93 3.37 12.25
CA ASP A 45 -6.27 3.96 12.09
C ASP A 45 -7.08 3.84 13.39
N GLU A 46 -6.82 2.82 14.22
CA GLU A 46 -7.40 2.73 15.58
C GLU A 46 -6.99 3.90 16.50
N ASP A 47 -5.83 4.52 16.25
CA ASP A 47 -5.31 5.66 17.01
C ASP A 47 -5.59 7.04 16.35
N LYS A 48 -6.20 7.09 15.16
CA LYS A 48 -6.43 8.36 14.45
C LYS A 48 -7.77 8.36 13.72
N PRO A 49 -8.69 9.32 13.99
CA PRO A 49 -9.99 9.32 13.34
C PRO A 49 -9.82 9.50 11.83
N ALA A 50 -10.12 8.42 11.08
CA ALA A 50 -10.43 8.36 9.66
C ALA A 50 -9.69 9.38 8.79
N ALA A 51 -8.41 9.17 8.53
CA ALA A 51 -7.71 9.92 7.50
C ALA A 51 -6.81 9.01 6.65
N ARG A 52 -7.41 8.58 5.55
CA ARG A 52 -6.79 8.15 4.28
C ARG A 52 -6.41 6.66 4.19
N LEU A 53 -7.34 5.88 3.65
CA LEU A 53 -6.96 4.82 2.73
C LEU A 53 -6.62 5.41 1.34
N PRO A 54 -5.46 5.10 0.73
CA PRO A 54 -5.20 5.46 -0.66
C PRO A 54 -6.12 4.62 -1.57
N ASP A 55 -6.99 5.32 -2.28
CA ASP A 55 -7.19 5.21 -3.73
C ASP A 55 -7.29 3.80 -4.34
N ALA A 56 -8.38 3.09 -4.01
CA ALA A 56 -9.08 2.24 -4.99
C ALA A 56 -10.51 2.74 -5.20
N ASN A 57 -11.10 3.34 -4.17
CA ASN A 57 -12.46 3.90 -4.21
C ASN A 57 -12.53 5.31 -4.80
N ARG A 58 -11.41 6.03 -4.94
CA ARG A 58 -11.42 7.43 -5.42
C ARG A 58 -11.47 7.51 -6.94
N GLU A 59 -10.78 6.61 -7.65
CA GLU A 59 -10.90 6.49 -9.10
C GLU A 59 -12.33 6.09 -9.48
N GLU A 60 -12.93 5.16 -8.74
CA GLU A 60 -14.31 4.74 -8.98
C GLU A 60 -15.34 5.82 -8.61
N GLN A 61 -15.07 6.64 -7.57
CA GLN A 61 -15.90 7.79 -7.22
C GLN A 61 -15.76 8.95 -8.22
N ASP A 62 -14.54 9.26 -8.68
CA ASP A 62 -14.29 10.32 -9.66
C ASP A 62 -14.94 10.00 -11.01
N ILE A 63 -14.90 8.73 -11.43
CA ILE A 63 -15.59 8.26 -12.64
C ILE A 63 -17.11 8.38 -12.48
N ARG A 64 -17.68 7.92 -11.36
CA ARG A 64 -19.14 8.04 -11.10
C ARG A 64 -19.61 9.49 -10.98
N ASP A 65 -18.81 10.37 -10.38
CA ASP A 65 -19.14 11.78 -10.24
C ASP A 65 -19.06 12.54 -11.57
N ARG A 66 -18.11 12.16 -12.43
CA ARG A 66 -18.00 12.69 -13.79
C ARG A 66 -19.18 12.24 -14.66
N GLU A 67 -19.58 10.96 -14.57
CA GLU A 67 -20.78 10.45 -15.26
C GLU A 67 -22.07 11.13 -14.78
N ARG A 68 -22.21 11.40 -13.49
CA ARG A 68 -23.40 12.06 -12.93
C ARG A 68 -23.54 13.50 -13.43
N ARG A 69 -22.43 14.25 -13.50
CA ARG A 69 -22.39 15.62 -14.05
C ARG A 69 -22.69 15.66 -15.54
N GLU A 70 -22.20 14.67 -16.30
CA GLU A 70 -22.50 14.56 -17.73
C GLU A 70 -23.97 14.20 -17.98
N GLN A 71 -24.58 13.36 -17.14
CA GLN A 71 -26.02 13.07 -17.22
C GLN A 71 -26.90 14.26 -16.81
N GLU A 72 -26.50 15.05 -15.81
CA GLU A 72 -27.21 16.28 -15.44
C GLU A 72 -27.15 17.33 -16.54
N GLN A 73 -25.99 17.53 -17.17
CA GLN A 73 -25.85 18.47 -18.30
C GLN A 73 -26.60 18.02 -19.55
N ARG A 74 -26.78 16.71 -19.75
CA ARG A 74 -27.52 16.15 -20.89
C ARG A 74 -29.04 16.35 -20.77
N ASN A 75 -29.55 16.61 -19.56
CA ASN A 75 -30.99 16.72 -19.29
C ASN A 75 -31.47 18.16 -19.05
N GLU A 76 -30.63 19.19 -19.20
CA GLU A 76 -31.12 20.57 -19.23
C GLU A 76 -31.77 20.89 -20.59
N PRO A 77 -33.07 21.23 -20.64
CA PRO A 77 -33.67 21.72 -21.87
C PRO A 77 -33.11 23.11 -22.19
N PRO A 78 -32.70 23.39 -23.45
CA PRO A 78 -32.28 24.72 -23.86
C PRO A 78 -33.44 25.69 -23.66
N ARG A 79 -33.24 26.74 -22.85
CA ARG A 79 -34.19 27.83 -22.68
C ARG A 79 -34.19 28.78 -23.85
#